data_AF-X1RQ83-F1
#
_entry.id   AF-X1RQ83-F1
#
_cell.length_a   1.000
_cell.length_b   1.000
_cell.length_c   1.000
_cell.angle_alpha   90.00
_cell.angle_beta   90.00
_cell.angle_gamma   90.00
#
_symmetry.space_group_name_H-M   'P 1'
#
loop_
_entity.id
_entity.type
_entity.pdbx_description
1 polymer ?
#
loop_
_entity_poly.entity_id
_entity_poly.type
_entity_poly.pdbx_seq_one_letter_code
_entity_poly.pdbx_strand_id
1 'polypeptide(L)'
;EVARSVGLNPVKLNMGVMSGINDGELLDFAAKTIAEEWHVRFIELMPFAGETTPAPRFVSASEMRQRLESLGELESCLPSIGNGPAKYFRFPHA
;
A
#
# COMPACT_ATOMS: atom_id res chain seq x y z
N GLU A 1 -10.84 10.08 9.79
CA GLU A 1 -11.13 11.23 10.69
C GLU A 1 -11.54 10.83 12.09
N VAL A 2 -12.67 10.11 12.28
CA VAL A 2 -13.13 9.71 13.63
C VAL A 2 -12.09 8.85 14.36
N ALA A 3 -11.52 7.84 13.70
CA ALA A 3 -10.47 6.98 14.29
C ALA A 3 -9.31 7.80 14.88
N ARG A 4 -8.84 8.81 14.17
CA ARG A 4 -7.79 9.72 14.64
C ARG A 4 -8.24 10.53 15.85
N SER A 5 -9.45 11.08 15.81
CA SER A 5 -10.01 11.90 16.91
C SER A 5 -10.18 11.13 18.22
N VAL A 6 -10.35 9.80 18.16
CA VAL A 6 -10.47 8.93 19.33
C VAL A 6 -9.14 8.24 19.70
N GLY A 7 -8.02 8.66 19.10
CA GLY A 7 -6.68 8.16 19.44
C GLY A 7 -6.27 6.83 18.78
N LEU A 8 -7.00 6.34 17.78
CA LEU A 8 -6.65 5.13 17.04
C LEU A 8 -5.65 5.44 15.91
N ASN A 9 -4.42 5.78 16.29
CA ASN A 9 -3.32 6.09 15.36
C ASN A 9 -2.09 5.19 15.62
N PRO A 10 -1.34 4.83 14.56
CA PRO A 10 -1.63 5.12 13.16
C PRO A 10 -2.76 4.25 12.59
N VAL A 11 -3.54 4.81 11.66
CA VAL A 11 -4.59 4.06 10.96
C VAL A 11 -3.93 3.08 9.98
N LYS A 12 -4.29 1.80 10.07
CA LYS A 12 -3.79 0.75 9.16
C LYS A 12 -4.85 0.42 8.11
N LEU A 13 -4.51 0.58 6.84
CA LEU A 13 -5.36 0.28 5.70
C LEU A 13 -4.74 -0.83 4.84
N ASN A 14 -5.55 -1.79 4.41
CA ASN A 14 -5.16 -2.78 3.43
C ASN A 14 -5.97 -2.54 2.16
N MET A 15 -5.28 -2.42 1.02
CA MET A 15 -5.88 -2.16 -0.28
C MET A 15 -5.46 -3.26 -1.25
N GLY A 16 -6.42 -4.09 -1.66
CA GLY A 16 -6.24 -4.96 -2.82
C GLY A 16 -6.30 -4.12 -4.09
N VAL A 17 -5.23 -4.13 -4.88
CA VAL A 17 -5.10 -3.27 -6.07
C VAL A 17 -5.46 -4.05 -7.33
N MET A 18 -6.35 -3.46 -8.13
CA MET A 18 -6.88 -4.02 -9.35
C MET A 18 -6.82 -2.99 -10.49
N SER A 19 -6.19 -3.39 -11.59
CA SER A 19 -6.08 -2.57 -12.79
C SER A 19 -7.44 -2.17 -13.38
N GLY A 20 -7.61 -0.89 -13.66
CA GLY A 20 -8.82 -0.29 -14.21
C GLY A 20 -10.02 -0.32 -13.25
N ILE A 21 -9.78 -0.53 -11.95
CA ILE A 21 -10.81 -0.44 -10.89
C ILE A 21 -10.39 0.61 -9.86
N ASN A 22 -9.25 0.40 -9.20
CA ASN A 22 -8.78 1.26 -8.11
C ASN A 22 -7.28 1.55 -8.16
N ASP A 23 -6.56 1.11 -9.18
CA ASP A 23 -5.13 1.40 -9.35
C ASP A 23 -4.84 2.89 -9.57
N GLY A 24 -5.85 3.69 -9.93
CA GLY A 24 -5.76 5.15 -9.96
C GLY A 24 -5.63 5.79 -8.56
N GLU A 25 -6.11 5.13 -7.50
CA GLU A 25 -6.14 5.68 -6.14
C GLU A 25 -4.81 5.46 -5.38
N LEU A 26 -3.85 4.75 -5.99
CA LEU A 26 -2.53 4.44 -5.41
C LEU A 26 -1.84 5.69 -4.84
N LEU A 27 -1.81 6.77 -5.63
CA LEU A 27 -1.12 8.01 -5.24
C LEU A 27 -1.89 8.77 -4.16
N ASP A 28 -3.22 8.74 -4.19
CA ASP A 28 -4.05 9.41 -3.20
C ASP A 28 -3.87 8.78 -1.81
N PHE A 29 -3.89 7.44 -1.74
CA PHE A 29 -3.65 6.73 -0.49
C PHE A 29 -2.20 6.84 -0.02
N ALA A 30 -1.24 6.92 -0.94
CA ALA A 30 0.15 7.18 -0.59
C ALA A 30 0.36 8.58 -0.03
N ALA A 31 -0.30 9.60 -0.58
CA ALA A 31 -0.25 10.96 -0.04
C ALA A 31 -0.78 11.03 1.40
N LYS A 32 -1.75 10.18 1.76
CA LYS A 32 -2.25 10.07 3.15
C LYS A 32 -1.22 9.53 4.14
N THR A 33 -0.23 8.74 3.70
CA THR A 33 0.83 8.28 4.60
C THR A 33 1.70 9.44 5.05
N ILE A 34 1.92 10.42 4.16
CA ILE A 34 2.68 11.66 4.43
C ILE A 34 1.85 12.64 5.25
N ALA A 35 0.59 12.86 4.86
CA ALA A 35 -0.22 13.94 5.45
C ALA A 35 -0.94 13.55 6.76
N GLU A 36 -1.22 12.27 6.96
CA GLU A 36 -2.12 11.81 8.03
C GLU A 36 -1.55 10.66 8.88
N GLU A 37 -0.27 10.30 8.70
CA GLU A 37 0.40 9.18 9.40
C GLU A 37 -0.30 7.82 9.18
N TRP A 38 -0.88 7.62 7.99
CA TRP A 38 -1.51 6.35 7.65
C TRP A 38 -0.47 5.29 7.30
N HIS A 39 -0.77 4.05 7.66
CA HIS A 39 -0.03 2.87 7.24
C HIS A 39 -0.85 2.12 6.19
N VAL A 40 -0.54 2.34 4.92
CA VAL A 40 -1.24 1.70 3.80
C VAL A 40 -0.44 0.49 3.29
N ARG A 41 -1.13 -0.63 3.12
CA ARG A 41 -0.60 -1.86 2.51
C ARG A 41 -1.27 -2.09 1.17
N PHE A 42 -0.51 -1.91 0.10
CA PHE A 42 -0.93 -2.29 -1.24
C PHE A 42 -0.68 -3.78 -1.45
N ILE A 43 -1.72 -4.50 -1.86
CA ILE A 43 -1.73 -5.96 -1.96
C ILE A 43 -2.05 -6.33 -3.39
N GLU A 44 -1.19 -7.17 -3.97
CA GLU A 44 -1.40 -7.76 -5.29
C GLU A 44 -2.66 -8.62 -5.31
N LEU A 45 -3.41 -8.57 -6.40
CA LEU A 45 -4.55 -9.45 -6.58
C LEU A 45 -4.07 -10.90 -6.75
N MET A 46 -4.44 -11.76 -5.81
CA MET A 46 -4.09 -13.18 -5.86
C MET A 46 -5.06 -13.94 -6.76
N PRO A 47 -4.58 -14.92 -7.54
CA PRO A 47 -5.43 -15.80 -8.31
C PRO A 47 -6.30 -16.69 -7.40
N PHE A 48 -7.38 -17.25 -7.95
CA PHE A 48 -8.19 -18.21 -7.20
C PHE A 48 -7.39 -19.50 -6.96
N ALA A 49 -7.73 -20.22 -5.89
CA ALA A 49 -7.03 -21.44 -5.53
C ALA A 49 -7.05 -22.46 -6.69
N GLY A 50 -5.86 -22.81 -7.19
CA GLY A 50 -5.67 -23.76 -8.30
C GLY A 50 -5.32 -23.10 -9.64
N GLU A 51 -5.45 -21.79 -9.78
CA GLU A 51 -4.98 -21.05 -10.95
C GLU A 51 -3.48 -20.74 -10.84
N THR A 52 -2.74 -20.97 -11.92
CA THR A 52 -1.28 -20.72 -11.98
C THR A 52 -0.92 -19.43 -12.71
N THR A 53 -1.88 -18.82 -13.39
CA THR A 53 -1.69 -17.56 -14.10
C THR A 53 -2.08 -16.38 -13.22
N PRO A 54 -1.48 -15.19 -13.42
CA PRO A 54 -1.90 -13.99 -12.73
C PRO A 54 -3.39 -13.72 -12.90
N ALA A 55 -4.03 -13.23 -11.83
CA ALA A 55 -5.44 -12.88 -11.87
C ALA A 55 -5.71 -11.81 -12.94
N PRO A 56 -6.89 -11.82 -13.60
CA PRO A 56 -7.32 -10.70 -14.42
C PRO A 56 -7.22 -9.39 -13.62
N ARG A 57 -6.68 -8.33 -14.23
CA ARG A 57 -6.44 -7.02 -13.58
C ARG A 57 -5.35 -7.02 -12.50
N PHE A 58 -4.46 -8.01 -12.49
CA PHE A 58 -3.27 -8.02 -11.64
C PHE A 58 -2.42 -6.76 -11.86
N VAL A 59 -1.95 -6.18 -10.75
CA VAL A 59 -0.95 -5.10 -10.72
C VAL A 59 0.18 -5.58 -9.81
N SER A 60 1.40 -5.62 -10.33
CA SER A 60 2.55 -6.12 -9.57
C SER A 60 3.00 -5.14 -8.50
N ALA A 61 3.59 -5.63 -7.41
CA ALA A 61 4.18 -4.80 -6.37
C ALA A 61 5.29 -3.90 -6.91
N SER A 62 6.06 -4.36 -7.91
CA SER A 62 7.05 -3.54 -8.60
C SER A 62 6.42 -2.38 -9.38
N GLU A 63 5.31 -2.63 -10.07
CA GLU A 63 4.59 -1.58 -10.79
C GLU A 63 3.95 -0.58 -9.83
N MET A 64 3.29 -1.06 -8.78
CA MET A 64 2.75 -0.20 -7.73
C MET A 64 3.85 0.67 -7.13
N ARG A 65 4.99 0.08 -6.76
CA ARG A 65 6.15 0.81 -6.24
C ARG A 65 6.64 1.87 -7.21
N GLN A 66 6.82 1.54 -8.49
CA GLN A 66 7.27 2.50 -9.49
C GLN A 66 6.31 3.69 -9.62
N ARG A 67 5.00 3.46 -9.55
CA ARG A 67 4.01 4.55 -9.52
C ARG A 67 4.17 5.40 -8.27
N LEU A 68 4.32 4.78 -7.10
CA LEU A 68 4.48 5.46 -5.81
C LEU A 68 5.75 6.33 -5.74
N GLU A 69 6.83 5.92 -6.41
CA GLU A 69 8.08 6.68 -6.51
C GLU A 69 7.90 8.05 -7.21
N SER A 70 6.78 8.28 -7.91
CA SER A 70 6.44 9.61 -8.44
C SER A 70 6.16 10.66 -7.36
N LEU A 71 5.80 10.25 -6.14
CA LEU A 71 5.57 11.15 -5.00
C LEU A 71 6.84 11.47 -4.21
N GLY A 72 7.91 10.71 -4.42
CA GLY A 72 9.18 10.87 -3.71
C GLY A 72 9.96 9.57 -3.61
N GLU A 73 11.19 9.67 -3.11
CA GLU A 73 12.05 8.50 -2.88
C GLU A 73 11.46 7.59 -1.80
N LEU A 74 11.36 6.29 -2.09
CA LEU A 74 10.91 5.29 -1.12
C LEU A 74 12.10 4.64 -0.43
N GLU A 75 12.22 4.87 0.87
CA GLU A 75 13.23 4.23 1.71
C GLU A 75 12.72 2.90 2.26
N SER A 76 13.52 1.84 2.13
CA SER A 76 13.22 0.58 2.82
C SER A 76 13.28 0.78 4.33
N CYS A 77 12.29 0.29 5.06
CA CYS A 77 12.25 0.35 6.52
C CYS A 77 11.99 -1.03 7.13
N LEU A 78 12.43 -1.22 8.37
CA LEU A 78 12.14 -2.44 9.11
C LEU A 78 10.69 -2.39 9.63
N PRO A 79 9.98 -3.52 9.67
CA PRO A 79 8.67 -3.56 10.29
C PRO A 79 8.78 -3.12 11.75
N SER A 80 7.90 -2.23 12.19
CA SER A 80 7.83 -1.80 13.58
C SER A 80 7.41 -2.97 14.50
N ILE A 81 6.46 -3.82 14.08
CA ILE A 81 6.04 -5.08 14.75
C ILE A 81 5.35 -6.01 13.70
N GLY A 82 5.75 -7.28 13.59
CA GLY A 82 5.02 -8.35 12.86
C GLY A 82 5.87 -9.30 12.00
N ASN A 83 5.32 -10.47 11.63
CA ASN A 83 5.99 -11.54 10.87
C ASN A 83 5.40 -11.78 9.45
N GLY A 84 4.75 -10.78 8.86
CA GLY A 84 4.14 -10.91 7.54
C GLY A 84 5.17 -10.79 6.41
N PRO A 85 4.91 -11.37 5.21
CA PRO A 85 5.83 -11.34 4.07
C PRO A 85 5.94 -9.95 3.39
N ALA A 86 5.27 -8.93 3.94
CA ALA A 86 5.24 -7.59 3.38
C ALA A 86 6.62 -6.94 3.43
N LYS A 87 6.95 -6.20 2.37
CA LYS A 87 8.11 -5.31 2.33
C LYS A 87 7.63 -3.91 2.71
N TYR A 88 8.35 -3.27 3.63
CA TYR A 88 7.96 -1.97 4.17
C TYR A 88 8.83 -0.87 3.59
N PHE A 89 8.16 0.19 3.17
CA PHE A 89 8.78 1.40 2.65
C PHE A 89 8.15 2.60 3.35
N ARG A 90 8.92 3.69 3.42
CA ARG A 90 8.43 4.99 3.89
C ARG A 90 8.95 6.10 2.98
N PHE A 91 8.21 7.19 2.92
CA PHE A 91 8.78 8.44 2.41
C PHE A 91 9.61 9.10 3.51
N PRO A 92 10.72 9.80 3.20
CA PRO A 92 11.58 10.44 4.20
C PRO A 92 10.87 11.42 5.15
N HIS A 93 9.73 11.96 4.72
CA HIS A 93 8.94 12.97 5.44
C HIS A 93 7.58 12.45 5.92
N ALA A 94 7.36 11.13 5.89
CA ALA A 94 6.18 10.45 6.42
C ALA A 94 6.45 9.82 7.79
#